data_AF-A0A5K0YPC1-F1
#
_entry.id   AF-A0A5K0YPC1-F1
#
_cell.length_a   1.000
_cell.length_b   1.000
_cell.length_c   1.000
_cell.angle_alpha   90.00
_cell.angle_beta   90.00
_cell.angle_gamma   90.00
#
_symmetry.space_group_name_H-M   'P 1'
#
loop_
_entity.id
_entity.type
_entity.pdbx_description
1 polymer ?
#
loop_
_entity_poly.entity_id
_entity_poly.type
_entity_poly.pdbx_seq_one_letter_code
_entity_poly.pdbx_strand_id
1 'polypeptide(L)' 'LQHKIVPGVTHWQSPNYFAYFPSNSSTAGFLGEMLSAGFNIVGFSWLTSPAATELE' A
#
# COMPACT_ATOMS: atom_id res chain seq x y z
N LEU A 1 -15.53 -2.36 -12.81
CA LEU A 1 -14.09 -2.60 -12.55
C LEU A 1 -13.62 -3.91 -13.17
N GLN A 2 -14.15 -5.06 -12.75
CA GLN A 2 -13.68 -6.39 -13.18
C GLN A 2 -13.63 -6.64 -14.69
N HIS A 3 -14.65 -6.25 -15.47
CA HIS A 3 -14.66 -6.51 -16.92
C HIS A 3 -14.12 -5.36 -17.78
N LYS A 4 -14.01 -4.16 -17.21
CA LYS A 4 -13.66 -2.95 -17.96
C LYS A 4 -12.23 -2.45 -17.69
N ILE A 5 -11.66 -2.81 -16.53
CA ILE A 5 -10.39 -2.26 -16.06
C ILE A 5 -9.37 -3.38 -15.86
N VAL A 6 -9.74 -4.45 -15.15
CA VAL A 6 -8.83 -5.57 -14.86
C VAL A 6 -8.19 -6.20 -16.13
N PRO A 7 -8.89 -6.35 -17.28
CA PRO A 7 -8.26 -6.89 -18.49
C PRO A 7 -7.25 -5.95 -19.16
N GLY A 8 -7.30 -4.65 -18.86
CA GLY A 8 -6.46 -3.62 -19.48
C GLY A 8 -5.28 -3.16 -18.63
N VAL A 9 -5.14 -3.65 -17.39
CA VAL A 9 -4.03 -3.28 -16.50
C VAL A 9 -2.87 -4.25 -16.66
N THR A 10 -1.64 -3.74 -16.56
CA THR A 10 -0.46 -4.59 -16.42
C THR A 10 -0.50 -5.28 -15.05
N HIS A 11 -0.55 -6.60 -15.04
CA HIS A 11 -0.62 -7.39 -13.80
C HIS A 11 0.76 -7.51 -13.12
N TRP A 12 1.19 -6.46 -12.41
CA TRP A 12 2.47 -6.40 -11.70
C TRP A 12 2.65 -7.51 -10.65
N GLN A 13 1.56 -8.00 -10.05
CA GLN A 13 1.60 -9.12 -9.08
C GLN A 13 1.54 -10.51 -9.74
N SER A 14 1.55 -10.59 -11.07
CA SER A 14 1.57 -11.88 -11.77
C SER A 14 2.91 -12.58 -11.55
N PRO A 15 2.92 -13.89 -11.23
CA PRO A 15 4.16 -14.66 -11.13
C PRO A 15 4.91 -14.78 -12.47
N ASN A 16 4.24 -14.44 -13.59
CA ASN A 16 4.81 -14.46 -14.94
C ASN A 16 5.26 -13.07 -15.42
N TYR A 17 5.35 -12.08 -14.52
CA TYR A 17 5.80 -10.73 -14.86
C TYR A 17 7.29 -10.56 -14.50
N PHE A 18 8.13 -10.37 -15.53
CA PHE A 18 9.60 -10.27 -15.38
C PHE A 18 10.19 -8.95 -15.91
N ALA A 19 9.35 -7.93 -16.13
CA ALA A 19 9.79 -6.62 -16.60
C ALA A 19 10.04 -5.64 -15.43
N TYR A 20 10.97 -4.70 -15.61
CA TYR A 20 11.34 -3.67 -14.62
C TYR A 20 11.79 -4.25 -13.26
N PHE A 21 11.53 -3.53 -12.17
CA PHE A 21 11.73 -3.99 -10.80
C PHE A 21 10.41 -4.48 -10.20
N PRO A 22 10.44 -5.55 -9.38
CA PRO A 22 9.23 -6.12 -8.80
C PRO A 22 8.65 -5.19 -7.73
N SER A 23 7.34 -4.95 -7.81
CA SER A 23 6.58 -4.28 -6.74
C SER A 23 6.11 -5.32 -5.73
N ASN A 24 6.97 -5.76 -4.83
CA ASN A 24 6.64 -6.84 -3.90
C ASN A 24 5.47 -6.46 -2.98
N SER A 25 4.45 -7.33 -2.92
CA SER A 25 3.32 -7.20 -2.00
C SER A 25 3.35 -8.33 -0.97
N SER A 26 2.95 -8.03 0.26
CA SER A 26 2.80 -9.03 1.33
C SER A 26 1.51 -8.79 2.10
N THR A 27 0.97 -9.83 2.74
CA THR A 27 -0.22 -9.69 3.59
C THR A 27 0.00 -8.71 4.73
N ALA A 28 1.18 -8.71 5.34
CA ALA A 28 1.53 -7.76 6.40
C ALA A 28 1.55 -6.32 5.89
N GLY A 29 2.15 -6.08 4.71
CA GLY A 29 2.16 -4.75 4.09
C GLY A 29 0.75 -4.26 3.76
N PHE A 30 -0.10 -5.14 3.21
CA PHE A 30 -1.49 -4.80 2.93
C PHE A 30 -2.29 -4.46 4.19
N LEU A 31 -2.12 -5.23 5.27
CA LEU A 31 -2.77 -4.95 6.55
C LEU A 31 -2.28 -3.64 7.17
N GLY A 32 -0.98 -3.33 7.04
CA GLY A 32 -0.40 -2.06 7.47
C GLY A 32 -1.01 -0.87 6.74
N GLU A 33 -1.10 -0.94 5.40
CA GLU A 33 -1.74 0.09 4.58
C GLU A 33 -3.22 0.26 4.94
N MET A 34 -3.96 -0.84 5.11
CA MET A 34 -5.38 -0.77 5.49
C MET A 34 -5.56 -0.13 6.88
N LEU A 35 -4.71 -0.48 7.84
CA LEU A 35 -4.76 0.08 9.20
C LEU A 35 -4.38 1.57 9.20
N SER A 36 -3.32 1.94 8.49
CA SER A 36 -2.85 3.32 8.34
C SER A 36 -3.94 4.19 7.69
N ALA A 37 -4.50 3.74 6.57
CA ALA A 37 -5.61 4.41 5.90
C ALA A 37 -6.88 4.47 6.75
N GLY A 38 -7.14 3.44 7.57
CA GLY A 38 -8.27 3.41 8.51
C GLY A 38 -8.14 4.43 9.63
N PHE A 39 -6.94 4.61 10.19
CA PHE A 39 -6.69 5.65 11.20
C PHE A 39 -6.68 7.06 10.59
N ASN A 40 -6.29 7.21 9.31
CA ASN A 40 -6.30 8.47 8.57
C ASN A 40 -5.67 9.64 9.34
N ILE A 41 -4.59 9.36 10.06
CA ILE A 41 -3.88 10.31 10.90
C ILE A 41 -3.05 11.25 10.01
N VAL A 42 -3.13 12.56 10.27
CA VAL A 42 -2.29 13.56 9.61
C VAL A 42 -1.13 13.94 10.55
N GLY A 43 -0.03 13.18 10.46
CA GLY A 43 1.14 13.28 11.36
C GLY A 43 2.14 14.37 11.01
N PHE A 44 1.70 15.59 10.69
CA PHE A 44 2.62 16.67 10.28
C PHE A 44 3.51 17.22 11.41
N SER A 45 3.16 16.93 12.66
CA SER A 45 3.94 17.27 13.84
C SER A 45 3.82 16.20 14.93
N TRP A 46 4.80 16.11 15.82
CA TRP A 46 4.75 15.17 16.94
C TRP A 46 3.49 15.37 17.80
N LEU A 47 3.05 16.62 18.02
CA LEU A 47 1.84 16.92 18.80
C LEU A 47 0.55 16.35 18.17
N THR A 48 0.52 16.21 16.85
CA THR A 48 -0.68 15.73 16.14
C THR A 48 -0.79 14.21 16.08
N SER A 49 0.31 13.49 16.23
CA SER A 49 0.31 12.05 16.49
C SER A 49 1.68 11.57 16.98
N PRO A 50 1.93 11.61 18.29
CA PRO A 50 3.22 11.21 18.87
C PRO A 50 3.63 9.80 18.48
N ALA A 51 2.66 8.86 18.54
CA ALA A 51 2.88 7.46 18.23
C ALA A 51 3.22 7.22 16.75
N ALA A 52 2.66 8.00 15.82
CA ALA A 52 3.02 7.90 14.42
C ALA A 52 4.43 8.45 14.17
N THR A 53 4.77 9.60 14.77
CA THR A 53 6.08 10.24 14.61
C THR A 53 7.22 9.47 15.31
N GLU A 54 6.97 8.79 16.41
CA GLU A 54 7.99 7.98 17.10
C GLU A 54 8.20 6.59 16.46
N LEU A 55 7.19 6.07 15.77
CA LEU A 55 7.25 4.76 15.12
C LEU A 55 7.82 4.81 13.69
N GLU A 56 7.70 5.95 13.01
CA GLU A 56 8.28 6.21 11.68
C GLU A 56 9.82 6.10 11.68
#